data_AF-W0FT24-F1
#
_entry.id   AF-W0FT24-F1
#
_cell.length_a   1.000
_cell.length_b   1.000
_cell.length_c   1.000
_cell.angle_alpha   90.00
_cell.angle_beta   90.00
_cell.angle_gamma   90.00
#
_symmetry.space_group_name_H-M   'P 1'
#
loop_
_entity.id
_entity.type
_entity.pdbx_description
1 polymer ?
#
loop_
_entity_poly.entity_id
_entity_poly.type
_entity_poly.pdbx_seq_one_letter_code
_entity_poly.pdbx_strand_id
1 'polypeptide(L)'
;KSYVAAGFKKIHLDCSMSCQDDPIPLTDDIVAERAARLAKVAEETCLEHFGEADLEYVIGTEVPVPGGAHETLSELAVTTPDAARATLEAHRHAFEKQGLNAIWPRIIALVVQPGVEFDHTNVIDYQPAKASALSQMVEKLRNADFRSALYRLSNAAIAAPAGD
;
A
#
# COMPACT_ATOMS: atom_id res chain seq x y z
N LYS A 1 -11.10 -11.48 8.35
CA LYS A 1 -12.41 -12.10 8.67
C LYS A 1 -13.36 -11.10 9.32
N SER A 2 -13.18 -10.71 10.59
CA SER A 2 -14.16 -9.87 11.32
C SER A 2 -14.51 -8.55 10.63
N TYR A 3 -13.54 -7.83 10.08
CA TYR A 3 -13.80 -6.61 9.29
C TYR A 3 -14.72 -6.88 8.10
N VAL A 4 -14.40 -7.89 7.29
CA VAL A 4 -15.22 -8.26 6.13
C VAL A 4 -16.62 -8.69 6.58
N ALA A 5 -16.73 -9.58 7.56
CA ALA A 5 -18.02 -10.04 8.09
C ALA A 5 -18.88 -8.90 8.68
N ALA A 6 -18.25 -7.82 9.17
CA ALA A 6 -18.93 -6.62 9.63
C ALA A 6 -19.34 -5.64 8.49
N GLY A 7 -19.05 -5.98 7.23
CA GLY A 7 -19.44 -5.20 6.06
C GLY A 7 -18.38 -4.21 5.55
N PHE A 8 -17.15 -4.24 6.06
CA PHE A 8 -16.08 -3.40 5.50
C PHE A 8 -15.69 -3.89 4.11
N LYS A 9 -15.74 -2.99 3.12
CA LYS A 9 -15.44 -3.29 1.72
C LYS A 9 -14.05 -2.85 1.24
N LYS A 10 -13.42 -1.91 1.96
CA LYS A 10 -12.05 -1.46 1.70
C LYS A 10 -11.10 -2.02 2.75
N ILE A 11 -10.10 -2.80 2.33
CA ILE A 11 -9.17 -3.50 3.22
C ILE A 11 -7.73 -3.09 2.88
N HIS A 12 -6.99 -2.54 3.84
CA HIS A 12 -5.54 -2.34 3.70
C HIS A 12 -4.81 -3.57 4.23
N LEU A 13 -4.00 -4.17 3.37
CA LEU A 13 -3.19 -5.35 3.65
C LEU A 13 -1.74 -4.91 3.91
N ASP A 14 -1.43 -4.59 5.16
CA ASP A 14 -0.07 -4.31 5.60
C ASP A 14 0.45 -5.47 6.45
N CYS A 15 1.47 -6.15 5.93
CA CYS A 15 2.18 -7.25 6.59
C CYS A 15 3.70 -6.99 6.65
N SER A 16 4.10 -5.71 6.62
CA SER A 16 5.49 -5.27 6.51
C SER A 16 6.31 -5.41 7.78
N MET A 17 5.65 -5.48 8.94
CA MET A 17 6.31 -5.58 10.23
C MET A 17 6.82 -7.00 10.49
N SER A 18 8.10 -7.10 10.86
CA SER A 18 8.73 -8.35 11.30
C SER A 18 8.12 -8.85 12.62
N CYS A 19 7.79 -10.13 12.68
CA CYS A 19 7.44 -10.84 13.92
C CYS A 19 8.70 -11.37 14.61
N GLN A 20 8.53 -12.03 15.77
CA GLN A 20 9.62 -12.48 16.65
C GLN A 20 10.73 -13.30 15.97
N ASP A 21 10.40 -14.10 14.94
CA ASP A 21 11.35 -14.99 14.26
C ASP A 21 11.65 -14.57 12.81
N ASP A 22 11.22 -13.35 12.44
CA ASP A 22 11.41 -12.84 11.09
C ASP A 22 12.76 -12.15 10.89
N PRO A 23 13.28 -12.12 9.65
CA PRO A 23 14.35 -11.20 9.31
C PRO A 23 13.90 -9.75 9.52
N ILE A 24 14.87 -8.88 9.84
CA ILE A 24 14.64 -7.44 10.04
C ILE A 24 15.53 -6.67 9.06
N PRO A 25 14.94 -5.92 8.10
CA PRO A 25 13.52 -5.87 7.74
C PRO A 25 13.05 -7.12 6.97
N LEU A 26 11.73 -7.27 6.81
CA LEU A 26 11.15 -8.23 5.85
C LEU A 26 11.49 -7.87 4.41
N THR A 27 11.54 -8.87 3.53
CA THR A 27 11.60 -8.66 2.09
C THR A 27 10.20 -8.45 1.50
N ASP A 28 10.11 -7.73 0.38
CA ASP A 28 8.85 -7.51 -0.35
C ASP A 28 8.11 -8.82 -0.66
N ASP A 29 8.84 -9.89 -0.97
CA ASP A 29 8.25 -11.22 -1.22
C ASP A 29 7.52 -11.77 0.01
N ILE A 30 8.14 -11.68 1.20
CA ILE A 30 7.52 -12.17 2.44
C ILE A 30 6.27 -11.33 2.77
N VAL A 31 6.37 -10.01 2.62
CA VAL A 31 5.26 -9.09 2.86
C VAL A 31 4.10 -9.40 1.91
N ALA A 32 4.39 -9.53 0.61
CA ALA A 32 3.41 -9.84 -0.42
C ALA A 32 2.73 -11.20 -0.21
N GLU A 33 3.49 -12.24 0.17
CA GLU A 33 2.94 -13.57 0.44
C GLU A 33 1.99 -13.56 1.64
N ARG A 34 2.32 -12.80 2.69
CA ARG A 34 1.43 -12.60 3.85
C ARG A 34 0.17 -11.84 3.47
N ALA A 35 0.30 -10.75 2.71
CA ALA A 35 -0.83 -9.98 2.21
C ALA A 35 -1.76 -10.84 1.34
N ALA A 36 -1.21 -11.68 0.46
CA ALA A 36 -1.98 -12.61 -0.38
C ALA A 36 -2.76 -13.65 0.44
N ARG A 37 -2.18 -14.18 1.52
CA ARG A 37 -2.90 -15.06 2.44
C ARG A 37 -4.08 -14.34 3.12
N LEU A 38 -3.89 -13.09 3.55
CA LEU A 38 -4.97 -12.31 4.13
C LEU A 38 -6.06 -11.96 3.11
N ALA A 39 -5.69 -11.60 1.88
CA ALA A 39 -6.62 -11.35 0.78
C ALA A 39 -7.48 -12.59 0.50
N LYS A 40 -6.89 -13.79 0.43
CA LYS A 40 -7.64 -15.04 0.24
C LYS A 40 -8.72 -15.22 1.32
N VAL A 41 -8.31 -15.05 2.58
CA VAL A 41 -9.24 -15.16 3.71
C VAL A 41 -10.33 -14.09 3.63
N ALA A 42 -10.01 -12.87 3.18
CA ALA A 42 -10.97 -11.80 3.01
C ALA A 42 -12.00 -12.13 1.91
N GLU A 43 -11.55 -12.60 0.74
CA GLU A 43 -12.39 -13.02 -0.38
C GLU A 43 -13.33 -14.17 -0.01
N GLU A 44 -12.81 -15.22 0.62
CA GLU A 44 -13.60 -16.36 1.11
C GLU A 44 -14.67 -15.89 2.10
N THR A 45 -14.30 -15.00 3.03
CA THR A 45 -15.26 -14.45 4.01
C THR A 45 -16.32 -13.59 3.32
N CYS A 46 -15.96 -12.80 2.30
CA CYS A 46 -16.90 -11.93 1.61
C CYS A 46 -17.94 -12.75 0.83
N LEU A 47 -17.49 -13.78 0.12
CA LEU A 47 -18.36 -14.71 -0.58
C LEU A 47 -19.30 -15.45 0.38
N GLU A 48 -18.78 -15.93 1.52
CA GLU A 48 -19.57 -16.65 2.52
C GLU A 48 -20.69 -15.77 3.13
N HIS A 49 -20.39 -14.50 3.42
CA HIS A 49 -21.33 -13.62 4.11
C HIS A 49 -22.26 -12.84 3.19
N PHE A 50 -21.83 -12.48 1.98
CA PHE A 50 -22.56 -11.58 1.08
C PHE A 50 -22.88 -12.19 -0.28
N GLY A 51 -22.34 -13.37 -0.61
CA GLY A 51 -22.57 -14.04 -1.90
C GLY A 51 -21.80 -13.44 -3.08
N GLU A 52 -20.97 -12.43 -2.85
CA GLU A 52 -20.17 -11.76 -3.87
C GLU A 52 -18.77 -11.40 -3.37
N ALA A 53 -17.85 -11.19 -4.32
CA ALA A 53 -16.46 -10.84 -4.08
C ALA A 53 -16.17 -9.45 -4.67
N ASP A 54 -16.50 -8.41 -3.91
CA ASP A 54 -16.49 -6.99 -4.30
C ASP A 54 -15.53 -6.15 -3.44
N LEU A 55 -14.60 -6.79 -2.72
CA LEU A 55 -13.64 -6.09 -1.87
C LEU A 55 -12.60 -5.29 -2.68
N GLU A 56 -12.32 -4.08 -2.21
CA GLU A 56 -11.24 -3.21 -2.68
C GLU A 56 -10.05 -3.24 -1.71
N TYR A 57 -8.85 -3.21 -2.26
CA TYR A 57 -7.62 -3.41 -1.49
C TYR A 57 -6.64 -2.26 -1.62
N VAL A 58 -5.95 -1.98 -0.51
CA VAL A 58 -4.73 -1.17 -0.47
C VAL A 58 -3.58 -2.07 -0.07
N ILE A 59 -2.42 -1.89 -0.70
CA ILE A 59 -1.20 -2.64 -0.39
C ILE A 59 -0.04 -1.68 -0.13
N GLY A 60 1.08 -2.22 0.33
CA GLY A 60 2.26 -1.45 0.70
C GLY A 60 2.15 -0.85 2.10
N THR A 61 3.22 -0.19 2.50
CA THR A 61 3.39 0.44 3.80
C THR A 61 4.25 1.69 3.64
N GLU A 62 4.25 2.56 4.63
CA GLU A 62 5.26 3.60 4.73
C GLU A 62 6.41 3.10 5.64
N VAL A 63 7.64 3.15 5.12
CA VAL A 63 8.84 2.81 5.90
C VAL A 63 9.79 4.01 5.85
N PRO A 64 10.19 4.58 7.01
CA PRO A 64 9.77 4.20 8.37
C PRO A 64 8.28 4.50 8.64
N VAL A 65 7.69 3.78 9.60
CA VAL A 65 6.32 4.00 10.07
C VAL A 65 6.19 5.44 10.60
N PRO A 66 5.05 6.14 10.39
CA PRO A 66 4.89 7.52 10.80
C PRO A 66 5.08 7.66 12.32
N GLY A 67 5.82 8.69 12.74
CA GLY A 67 6.19 8.89 14.15
C GLY A 67 7.18 7.87 14.73
N GLY A 68 7.72 6.95 13.93
CA GLY A 68 8.73 5.97 14.34
C GLY A 68 10.18 6.48 14.27
N ALA A 69 10.40 7.70 13.77
CA ALA A 69 11.72 8.31 13.76
C ALA A 69 12.07 8.84 15.16
N HIS A 70 12.61 7.96 16.00
CA HIS A 70 13.22 8.35 17.27
C HIS A 70 14.59 9.03 17.10
N GLU A 71 15.16 9.01 15.89
CA GLU A 71 16.37 9.75 15.53
C GLU A 71 16.01 11.02 14.77
N THR A 72 16.66 12.13 15.15
CA THR A 72 16.51 13.47 14.55
C THR A 72 16.28 13.38 13.04
N LEU A 73 15.04 13.65 12.62
CA LEU A 73 14.58 13.62 11.23
C LEU A 73 15.29 14.72 10.40
N SER A 74 16.52 14.44 9.94
CA SER A 74 17.25 15.38 9.07
C SER A 74 16.81 15.24 7.61
N GLU A 75 16.60 14.02 7.12
CA GLU A 75 16.11 13.76 5.76
C GLU A 75 15.22 12.51 5.68
N LEU A 76 14.01 12.68 5.12
CA LEU A 76 13.09 11.59 4.83
C LEU A 76 13.22 11.16 3.36
N ALA A 77 13.52 9.89 3.14
CA ALA A 77 13.64 9.34 1.80
C ALA A 77 12.27 9.18 1.15
N VAL A 78 12.07 9.82 -0.01
CA VAL A 78 10.90 9.58 -0.85
C VAL A 78 11.00 8.19 -1.46
N THR A 79 9.91 7.42 -1.44
CA THR A 79 9.82 6.14 -2.12
C THR A 79 10.19 6.30 -3.60
N THR A 80 11.16 5.52 -4.05
CA THR A 80 11.59 5.56 -5.45
C THR A 80 10.55 4.86 -6.33
N PRO A 81 10.41 5.27 -7.61
CA PRO A 81 9.55 4.57 -8.57
C PRO A 81 9.88 3.08 -8.71
N ASP A 82 11.16 2.72 -8.64
CA ASP A 82 11.59 1.33 -8.77
C ASP A 82 11.17 0.50 -7.55
N ALA A 83 11.28 1.04 -6.34
CA ALA A 83 10.78 0.38 -5.13
C ALA A 83 9.26 0.18 -5.20
N ALA A 84 8.49 1.22 -5.56
CA ALA A 84 7.05 1.12 -5.72
C ALA A 84 6.65 0.05 -6.75
N ARG A 85 7.41 -0.08 -7.85
CA ARG A 85 7.18 -1.10 -8.88
C ARG A 85 7.52 -2.49 -8.38
N ALA A 86 8.63 -2.65 -7.65
CA ALA A 86 9.01 -3.91 -7.05
C ALA A 86 7.93 -4.42 -6.10
N THR A 87 7.39 -3.55 -5.25
CA THR A 87 6.29 -3.90 -4.34
C THR A 87 5.03 -4.33 -5.09
N LEU A 88 4.64 -3.61 -6.15
CA LEU A 88 3.51 -4.01 -7.00
C LEU A 88 3.73 -5.39 -7.63
N GLU A 89 4.89 -5.62 -8.24
CA GLU A 89 5.21 -6.91 -8.87
C GLU A 89 5.24 -8.06 -7.85
N ALA A 90 5.83 -7.85 -6.67
CA ALA A 90 5.83 -8.86 -5.60
C ALA A 90 4.40 -9.25 -5.21
N HIS A 91 3.51 -8.27 -5.02
CA HIS A 91 2.10 -8.52 -4.71
C HIS A 91 1.36 -9.21 -5.86
N ARG A 92 1.59 -8.79 -7.11
CA ARG A 92 1.00 -9.43 -8.29
C ARG A 92 1.33 -10.91 -8.33
N HIS A 93 2.61 -11.26 -8.20
CA HIS A 93 3.07 -12.64 -8.19
C HIS A 93 2.53 -13.42 -6.98
N ALA A 94 2.49 -12.81 -5.79
CA ALA A 94 1.95 -13.46 -4.60
C ALA A 94 0.44 -13.77 -4.71
N PHE A 95 -0.35 -12.85 -5.27
CA PHE A 95 -1.77 -13.08 -5.54
C PHE A 95 -1.96 -14.17 -6.61
N GLU A 96 -1.16 -14.16 -7.68
CA GLU A 96 -1.18 -15.19 -8.72
C GLU A 96 -0.90 -16.58 -8.13
N LYS A 97 0.13 -16.72 -7.28
CA LYS A 97 0.45 -17.97 -6.57
C LYS A 97 -0.69 -18.49 -5.70
N GLN A 98 -1.54 -17.60 -5.17
CA GLN A 98 -2.71 -17.97 -4.36
C GLN A 98 -3.99 -18.17 -5.19
N GLY A 99 -3.93 -18.02 -6.51
CA GLY A 99 -5.09 -18.11 -7.40
C GLY A 99 -6.00 -16.88 -7.38
N LEU A 100 -5.51 -15.74 -6.89
CA LEU A 100 -6.26 -14.50 -6.67
C LEU A 100 -6.13 -13.49 -7.82
N ASN A 101 -5.88 -13.95 -9.05
CA ASN A 101 -5.69 -13.06 -10.20
C ASN A 101 -6.85 -12.05 -10.41
N ALA A 102 -8.08 -12.46 -10.07
CA ALA A 102 -9.28 -11.65 -10.20
C ALA A 102 -9.32 -10.43 -9.26
N ILE A 103 -8.51 -10.40 -8.20
CA ILE A 103 -8.47 -9.26 -7.27
C ILE A 103 -7.60 -8.12 -7.80
N TRP A 104 -6.74 -8.36 -8.80
CA TRP A 104 -5.79 -7.34 -9.28
C TRP A 104 -6.48 -6.04 -9.73
N PRO A 105 -7.59 -6.09 -10.49
CA PRO A 105 -8.39 -4.91 -10.82
C PRO A 105 -9.11 -4.26 -9.62
N ARG A 106 -9.00 -4.83 -8.41
CA ARG A 106 -9.55 -4.28 -7.17
C ARG A 106 -8.48 -3.87 -6.16
N ILE A 107 -7.19 -4.00 -6.51
CA ILE A 107 -6.15 -3.22 -5.84
C ILE A 107 -6.36 -1.78 -6.31
N ILE A 108 -6.60 -0.86 -5.38
CA ILE A 108 -6.99 0.53 -5.68
C ILE A 108 -5.93 1.57 -5.28
N ALA A 109 -4.98 1.19 -4.42
CA ALA A 109 -3.90 2.06 -3.99
C ALA A 109 -2.65 1.29 -3.53
N LEU A 110 -1.51 1.97 -3.64
CA LEU A 110 -0.23 1.61 -3.07
C LEU A 110 0.17 2.71 -2.07
N VAL A 111 0.48 2.32 -0.83
CA VAL A 111 1.06 3.22 0.18
C VAL A 111 2.54 3.45 -0.16
N VAL A 112 2.97 4.70 -0.06
CA VAL A 112 4.33 5.17 -0.35
C VAL A 112 4.70 6.28 0.65
N GLN A 113 5.99 6.61 0.74
CA GLN A 113 6.49 7.78 1.45
C GLN A 113 6.79 8.92 0.45
N PRO A 114 5.97 9.98 0.34
CA PRO A 114 6.18 11.08 -0.59
C PRO A 114 7.08 12.20 -0.03
N GLY A 115 7.70 12.02 1.14
CA GLY A 115 8.57 13.01 1.74
C GLY A 115 7.84 13.93 2.72
N VAL A 116 6.86 13.41 3.46
CA VAL A 116 6.19 14.14 4.55
C VAL A 116 6.27 13.32 5.84
N GLU A 117 6.54 13.97 6.96
CA GLU A 117 6.61 13.34 8.28
C GLU A 117 6.48 14.41 9.37
N PHE A 118 6.16 14.00 10.59
CA PHE A 118 6.29 14.86 11.76
C PHE A 118 6.73 14.03 12.98
N ASP A 119 7.44 14.67 13.90
CA ASP A 119 7.76 14.12 15.22
C ASP A 119 7.30 15.09 16.33
N HIS A 120 7.71 14.85 17.57
CA HIS A 120 7.33 15.69 18.71
C HIS A 120 7.84 17.14 18.63
N THR A 121 8.82 17.42 17.77
CA THR A 121 9.58 18.66 17.70
C THR A 121 9.76 19.22 16.30
N ASN A 122 9.52 18.43 15.25
CA ASN A 122 9.80 18.79 13.86
C ASN A 122 8.69 18.37 12.90
N VAL A 123 8.56 19.11 11.79
CA VAL A 123 7.67 18.78 10.67
C VAL A 123 8.49 18.80 9.39
N ILE A 124 8.36 17.76 8.58
CA ILE A 124 8.92 17.68 7.23
C ILE A 124 7.83 18.03 6.24
N ASP A 125 7.93 19.24 5.68
CA ASP A 125 7.01 19.72 4.67
C ASP A 125 7.16 18.95 3.35
N TYR A 126 6.03 18.75 2.67
CA TYR A 126 6.00 18.18 1.34
C TYR A 126 6.80 19.01 0.34
N GLN A 127 7.70 18.36 -0.39
CA GLN A 127 8.48 18.98 -1.46
C GLN A 127 8.09 18.37 -2.81
N PRO A 128 7.20 19.03 -3.60
CA PRO A 128 6.68 18.48 -4.86
C PRO A 128 7.77 18.02 -5.83
N ALA A 129 8.90 18.74 -5.87
CA ALA A 129 10.03 18.39 -6.73
C ALA A 129 10.61 17.00 -6.43
N LYS A 130 10.65 16.59 -5.15
CA LYS A 130 11.18 15.28 -4.73
C LYS A 130 10.22 14.13 -5.08
N ALA A 131 8.91 14.38 -5.08
CA ALA A 131 7.89 13.38 -5.40
C ALA A 131 7.49 13.34 -6.90
N SER A 132 8.08 14.20 -7.74
CA SER A 132 7.75 14.31 -9.17
C SER A 132 7.93 12.99 -9.92
N ALA A 133 9.03 12.27 -9.69
CA ALA A 133 9.29 10.99 -10.34
C ALA A 133 8.25 9.92 -9.96
N LEU A 134 7.88 9.86 -8.68
CA LEU A 134 6.86 8.94 -8.18
C LEU A 134 5.47 9.28 -8.76
N SER A 135 5.12 10.57 -8.79
CA SER A 135 3.87 11.06 -9.39
C SER A 135 3.77 10.70 -10.87
N GLN A 136 4.86 10.87 -11.64
CA GLN A 136 4.90 10.50 -13.06
C GLN A 136 4.77 8.99 -13.29
N MET A 137 5.32 8.16 -12.40
CA MET A 137 5.13 6.71 -12.47
C MET A 137 3.65 6.36 -12.27
N VAL A 138 3.00 6.95 -11.26
CA VAL A 138 1.57 6.72 -10.99
C VAL A 138 0.70 7.11 -12.17
N GLU A 139 0.96 8.27 -12.77
CA GLU A 139 0.29 8.74 -13.99
C GLU A 139 0.46 7.73 -15.15
N LYS A 140 1.68 7.20 -15.35
CA LYS A 140 1.93 6.18 -16.39
C LYS A 140 1.20 4.87 -16.12
N LEU A 141 1.15 4.42 -14.86
CA LEU A 141 0.42 3.21 -14.49
C LEU A 141 -1.08 3.39 -14.71
N ARG A 142 -1.65 4.55 -14.38
CA ARG A 142 -3.07 4.86 -14.64
C ARG A 142 -3.44 4.75 -16.13
N ASN A 143 -2.52 5.13 -17.02
CA ASN A 143 -2.73 5.10 -18.47
C ASN A 143 -2.49 3.72 -19.10
N ALA A 144 -1.78 2.82 -18.40
CA ALA A 144 -1.67 1.40 -18.76
C ALA A 144 -2.91 0.63 -18.27
N ASP A 145 -3.05 -0.66 -18.62
CA ASP A 145 -4.18 -1.54 -18.22
C ASP A 145 -4.40 -1.69 -16.70
N PHE A 146 -3.58 -1.02 -15.88
CA PHE A 146 -3.73 -0.79 -14.44
C PHE A 146 -4.83 0.25 -14.11
N ARG A 147 -6.01 0.13 -14.72
CA ARG A 147 -7.17 1.05 -14.50
C ARG A 147 -7.66 1.13 -13.05
N SER A 148 -7.18 0.26 -12.15
CA SER A 148 -7.52 0.28 -10.73
C SER A 148 -6.36 0.65 -9.80
N ALA A 149 -5.10 0.29 -10.09
CA ALA A 149 -4.10 0.10 -9.02
C ALA A 149 -3.58 1.34 -8.30
N LEU A 150 -3.74 2.54 -8.86
CA LEU A 150 -3.26 3.75 -8.19
C LEU A 150 -4.21 4.92 -8.40
N TYR A 151 -5.40 4.86 -7.81
CA TYR A 151 -6.23 6.06 -7.72
C TYR A 151 -5.63 7.10 -6.80
N ARG A 152 -4.82 6.70 -5.80
CA ARG A 152 -4.19 7.62 -4.84
C ARG A 152 -2.85 7.03 -4.37
N LEU A 153 -1.79 7.83 -4.41
CA LEU A 153 -0.70 7.66 -3.44
C LEU A 153 -1.32 8.08 -2.11
N SER A 154 -1.85 7.13 -1.35
CA SER A 154 -2.36 7.46 -0.04
C SER A 154 -1.16 7.57 0.89
N ASN A 155 -0.79 8.80 1.23
CA ASN A 155 -0.57 9.04 2.64
C ASN A 155 -1.94 8.90 3.30
N ALA A 156 -1.99 8.43 4.53
CA ALA A 156 -3.13 8.69 5.39
C ALA A 156 -3.41 10.23 5.57
N ALA A 157 -2.68 11.13 4.89
CA ALA A 157 -2.72 12.57 5.07
C ALA A 157 -2.69 13.47 3.80
N ILE A 158 -2.73 12.97 2.56
CA ILE A 158 -2.85 13.88 1.39
C ILE A 158 -4.28 13.83 0.85
N ALA A 159 -5.11 14.67 1.46
CA ALA A 159 -6.35 15.14 0.86
C ALA A 159 -6.06 15.66 -0.55
N ALA A 160 -6.90 15.29 -1.50
CA ALA A 160 -6.94 15.95 -2.81
C ALA A 160 -7.04 17.48 -2.59
N PRO A 161 -6.37 18.32 -3.40
CA PRO A 161 -6.66 19.74 -3.37
C PRO A 161 -8.15 19.92 -3.63
N ALA A 162 -8.83 20.62 -2.72
CA ALA A 162 -10.14 21.18 -3.01
C ALA A 162 -9.99 22.01 -4.28
N GLY A 163 -10.79 21.69 -5.31
CA GLY A 163 -10.83 22.47 -6.53
C GLY A 163 -11.28 23.90 -6.22
N ASP A 164 -10.69 24.85 -6.94
CA ASP A 164 -11.25 26.19 -7.13
C ASP A 164 -12.58 26.13 -7.91
#